data_AF-A0A968XJM1-F1
#
_entry.id   AF-A0A968XJM1-F1
#
_cell.length_a   1.000
_cell.length_b   1.000
_cell.length_c   1.000
_cell.angle_alpha   90.00
_cell.angle_beta   90.00
_cell.angle_gamma   90.00
#
_symmetry.space_group_name_H-M   'P 1'
#
loop_
_entity.id
_entity.type
_entity.pdbx_description
1 polymer ?
#
loop_
_entity_poly.entity_id
_entity_poly.type
_entity_poly.pdbx_seq_one_letter_code
_entity_poly.pdbx_strand_id
1 'polypeptide(L)'
;METKNQNINPDYQFCFETIIDRIDNEKKPLTNRELLDICRPVADILNGESNPHHAHEIGEAALNLLIRRKHAKNLLTTENPIELVRSLLKPLISCLPTQTWRSQKQIGWQQFSTPPTIAFLLAYLLNLSKNDFVLEPSAGTGNLAVWTSGYDIKIHTNEIDSRRRFLLGQIGFAPTAFNAEFINDFLSPEISPTSVLMNPPFRLMADAPKIIRVNSVFATSNLHSKG
;
A
#
# COMPACT_ATOMS: atom_id res chain seq x y z
N MET A 1 6.82 17.31 14.92
CA MET A 1 5.71 17.83 14.11
C MET A 1 4.54 16.92 14.40
N GLU A 2 3.47 17.47 14.95
CA GLU A 2 2.29 16.72 15.39
C GLU A 2 1.81 15.80 14.26
N THR A 3 1.67 14.51 14.56
CA THR A 3 0.83 13.62 13.78
C THR A 3 -0.54 14.29 13.69
N LYS A 4 -0.83 14.97 12.57
CA LYS A 4 -2.20 15.45 12.28
C LYS A 4 -3.09 14.25 12.56
N ASN A 5 -3.97 14.36 13.57
CA ASN A 5 -4.94 13.32 13.88
C ASN A 5 -5.65 12.99 12.58
N GLN A 6 -5.32 11.82 12.00
CA GLN A 6 -5.96 11.35 10.80
C GLN A 6 -7.43 11.18 11.16
N ASN A 7 -8.30 11.91 10.46
CA ASN A 7 -9.74 11.80 10.68
C ASN A 7 -10.22 10.51 9.98
N ILE A 8 -9.90 9.38 10.59
CA ILE A 8 -10.34 8.06 10.14
C ILE A 8 -11.85 7.98 10.38
N ASN A 9 -12.60 7.47 9.41
CA ASN A 9 -14.00 7.14 9.62
C ASN A 9 -14.14 6.26 10.87
N PRO A 10 -15.02 6.59 11.84
CA PRO A 10 -15.09 5.90 13.12
C PRO A 10 -15.27 4.38 13.01
N ASP A 11 -16.05 3.91 12.03
CA ASP A 11 -16.30 2.48 11.84
C ASP A 11 -15.02 1.76 11.37
N TYR A 12 -14.25 2.40 10.49
CA TYR A 12 -12.94 1.89 10.05
C TYR A 12 -11.88 2.03 11.13
N GLN A 13 -11.95 3.06 11.97
CA GLN A 13 -11.04 3.25 13.08
C GLN A 13 -11.14 2.07 14.05
N PHE A 14 -12.35 1.68 14.45
CA PHE A 14 -12.54 0.51 15.32
C PHE A 14 -11.93 -0.76 14.70
N CYS A 15 -12.20 -1.01 13.42
CA CYS A 15 -11.67 -2.19 12.71
C CYS A 15 -10.14 -2.18 12.66
N PHE A 16 -9.55 -1.04 12.28
CA PHE A 16 -8.10 -0.89 12.19
C PHE A 16 -7.43 -1.06 13.54
N GLU A 17 -7.90 -0.37 14.59
CA GLU A 17 -7.27 -0.49 15.92
C GLU A 17 -7.40 -1.91 16.47
N THR A 18 -8.52 -2.60 16.24
CA THR A 18 -8.70 -4.00 16.66
C THR A 18 -7.71 -4.93 15.95
N ILE A 19 -7.51 -4.76 14.63
CA ILE A 19 -6.54 -5.55 13.86
C ILE A 19 -5.11 -5.21 14.31
N ILE A 20 -4.79 -3.93 14.50
CA ILE A 20 -3.48 -3.46 14.93
C ILE A 20 -3.12 -4.01 16.31
N ASP A 21 -4.03 -3.93 17.27
CA ASP A 21 -3.84 -4.47 18.62
C ASP A 21 -3.55 -5.99 18.56
N ARG A 22 -4.29 -6.70 17.71
CA ARG A 22 -4.13 -8.13 17.50
C ARG A 22 -2.75 -8.51 16.94
N ILE A 23 -2.25 -7.77 15.96
CA ILE A 23 -0.98 -8.09 15.28
C ILE A 23 0.26 -7.57 16.02
N ASP A 24 0.17 -6.41 16.69
CA ASP A 24 1.33 -5.71 17.28
C ASP A 24 1.44 -5.94 18.79
N ASN A 25 0.33 -5.75 19.53
CA ASN A 25 0.32 -5.85 20.99
C ASN A 25 0.11 -7.29 21.46
N GLU A 26 -0.93 -7.95 20.98
CA GLU A 26 -1.22 -9.35 21.32
C GLU A 26 -0.29 -10.33 20.60
N LYS A 27 0.22 -9.95 19.42
CA LYS A 27 1.02 -10.80 18.51
C LYS A 27 0.34 -12.14 18.22
N LYS A 28 -0.98 -12.11 18.08
CA LYS A 28 -1.81 -13.31 17.89
C LYS A 28 -2.36 -13.31 16.46
N PRO A 29 -2.07 -14.34 15.64
CA PRO A 29 -2.60 -14.42 14.28
C PRO A 29 -4.13 -14.44 14.23
N LEU A 30 -4.68 -13.74 13.24
CA LEU A 30 -6.10 -13.75 12.90
C LEU A 30 -6.40 -14.90 11.93
N THR A 31 -7.48 -15.62 12.22
CA THR A 31 -8.12 -16.49 11.22
C THR A 31 -8.94 -15.66 10.24
N ASN A 32 -9.25 -16.22 9.06
CA ASN A 32 -10.16 -15.58 8.10
C ASN A 32 -11.53 -15.25 8.72
N ARG A 33 -12.04 -16.12 9.59
CA ARG A 33 -13.32 -15.91 10.28
C ARG A 33 -13.25 -14.71 11.23
N GLU A 34 -12.21 -14.62 12.06
CA GLU A 34 -12.03 -13.50 12.98
C GLU A 34 -11.84 -12.19 12.21
N LEU A 35 -11.09 -12.18 11.11
CA LEU A 35 -10.94 -11.00 10.27
C LEU A 35 -12.29 -10.55 9.67
N LEU A 36 -13.09 -11.50 9.16
CA LEU A 36 -14.43 -11.22 8.65
C LEU A 36 -15.37 -10.67 9.74
N ASP A 37 -15.31 -11.24 10.95
CA ASP A 37 -16.13 -10.82 12.08
C ASP A 37 -15.76 -9.39 12.54
N ILE A 38 -14.46 -9.08 12.63
CA ILE A 38 -13.97 -7.72 12.95
C ILE A 38 -14.42 -6.71 11.89
N CYS A 39 -14.28 -7.06 10.61
CA CYS A 39 -14.59 -6.16 9.50
C CYS A 39 -16.08 -6.10 9.16
N ARG A 40 -16.95 -6.94 9.75
CA ARG A 40 -18.39 -6.98 9.45
C ARG A 40 -19.10 -5.62 9.46
N PRO A 41 -18.78 -4.66 10.35
CA PRO A 41 -19.44 -3.35 10.36
C PRO A 41 -19.17 -2.48 9.13
N VAL A 42 -18.04 -2.69 8.43
CA VAL A 42 -17.58 -1.83 7.33
C VAL A 42 -17.35 -2.56 6.01
N ALA A 43 -17.30 -3.90 6.03
CA ALA A 43 -17.14 -4.68 4.82
C ALA A 43 -18.47 -4.75 4.07
N ASP A 44 -18.43 -4.45 2.77
CA ASP A 44 -19.58 -4.57 1.88
C ASP A 44 -20.22 -5.96 2.00
N ILE A 45 -21.54 -5.98 2.15
CA ILE A 45 -22.33 -7.20 2.21
C ILE A 45 -22.75 -7.58 0.78
N LEU A 46 -22.32 -8.75 0.31
CA LEU A 46 -22.78 -9.37 -0.93
C LEU A 46 -23.70 -10.55 -0.58
N ASN A 47 -24.96 -10.53 -1.05
CA ASN A 47 -25.95 -11.59 -0.78
C ASN A 47 -26.17 -11.91 0.71
N GLY A 48 -26.03 -10.93 1.60
CA GLY A 48 -26.16 -11.14 3.06
C GLY A 48 -24.89 -11.61 3.75
N GLU A 49 -23.77 -11.78 3.03
CA GLU A 49 -22.47 -12.18 3.58
C GLU A 49 -21.39 -11.11 3.35
N SER A 50 -20.46 -10.97 4.30
CA SER A 50 -19.31 -10.05 4.19
C SER A 50 -18.40 -10.47 3.04
N ASN A 51 -18.05 -9.53 2.15
CA ASN A 51 -17.11 -9.78 1.05
C ASN A 51 -15.69 -10.04 1.60
N PRO A 52 -15.15 -11.28 1.50
CA PRO A 52 -13.86 -11.61 2.09
C PRO A 52 -12.69 -10.79 1.52
N HIS A 53 -12.78 -10.40 0.25
CA HIS A 53 -11.76 -9.56 -0.38
C HIS A 53 -11.67 -8.18 0.29
N HIS A 54 -12.80 -7.60 0.70
CA HIS A 54 -12.80 -6.32 1.40
C HIS A 54 -12.19 -6.44 2.79
N ALA A 55 -12.51 -7.50 3.53
CA ALA A 55 -11.91 -7.74 4.84
C ALA A 55 -10.37 -7.88 4.75
N HIS A 56 -9.85 -8.56 3.72
CA HIS A 56 -8.41 -8.63 3.48
C HIS A 56 -7.79 -7.26 3.18
N GLU A 57 -8.42 -6.44 2.33
CA GLU A 57 -7.91 -5.09 2.03
C GLU A 57 -7.97 -4.14 3.23
N ILE A 58 -8.96 -4.29 4.10
CA ILE A 58 -9.03 -3.61 5.41
C ILE A 58 -7.85 -4.06 6.28
N GLY A 59 -7.56 -5.37 6.33
CA GLY A 59 -6.39 -5.90 7.05
C GLY A 59 -5.06 -5.38 6.51
N GLU A 60 -4.89 -5.31 5.18
CA GLU A 60 -3.72 -4.72 4.53
C GLU A 60 -3.58 -3.23 4.89
N ALA A 61 -4.68 -2.46 4.82
CA ALA A 61 -4.68 -1.05 5.20
C ALA A 61 -4.34 -0.86 6.69
N ALA A 62 -4.85 -1.71 7.58
CA ALA A 62 -4.52 -1.67 9.01
C ALA A 62 -3.02 -1.94 9.26
N LEU A 63 -2.44 -2.93 8.57
CA LEU A 63 -1.00 -3.18 8.62
C LEU A 63 -0.19 -1.99 8.09
N ASN A 64 -0.61 -1.37 6.98
CA ASN A 64 0.05 -0.17 6.46
C ASN A 64 -0.06 0.99 7.45
N LEU A 65 -1.19 1.16 8.12
CA LEU A 65 -1.37 2.18 9.16
C LEU A 65 -0.40 1.95 10.34
N LEU A 66 -0.26 0.71 10.81
CA LEU A 66 0.71 0.34 11.84
C LEU A 66 2.14 0.64 11.38
N ILE A 67 2.51 0.22 10.16
CA ILE A 67 3.84 0.49 9.59
C ILE A 67 4.08 2.00 9.56
N ARG A 68 3.14 2.78 9.03
CA ARG A 68 3.23 4.25 8.95
C ARG A 68 3.49 4.88 10.32
N ARG A 69 2.74 4.46 11.34
CA ARG A 69 2.76 5.05 12.69
C ARG A 69 3.99 4.64 13.49
N LYS A 70 4.44 3.39 13.36
CA LYS A 70 5.39 2.78 14.32
C LYS A 70 6.69 2.28 13.70
N HIS A 71 6.67 1.79 12.46
CA HIS A 71 7.78 0.97 11.95
C HIS A 71 8.50 1.52 10.72
N ALA A 72 7.86 2.35 9.88
CA ALA A 72 8.41 2.79 8.60
C ALA A 72 9.79 3.43 8.74
N LYS A 73 9.94 4.36 9.69
CA LYS A 73 11.22 5.03 9.95
C LYS A 73 12.33 4.05 10.37
N ASN A 74 12.07 3.22 11.38
CA ASN A 74 13.05 2.24 11.89
C ASN A 74 13.48 1.26 10.79
N LEU A 75 12.50 0.70 10.07
CA LEU A 75 12.75 -0.23 8.97
C LEU A 75 13.60 0.39 7.87
N LEU A 76 13.38 1.66 7.52
CA LEU A 76 14.10 2.31 6.43
C LEU A 76 15.49 2.84 6.83
N THR A 77 15.73 3.14 8.10
CA THR A 77 17.03 3.66 8.59
C THR A 77 17.95 2.59 9.16
N THR A 78 17.54 1.33 9.14
CA THR A 78 18.32 0.23 9.74
C THR A 78 19.57 -0.08 8.92
N GLU A 79 20.66 -0.45 9.60
CA GLU A 79 21.85 -1.01 8.96
C GLU A 79 21.71 -2.52 8.70
N ASN A 80 20.70 -3.18 9.31
CA ASN A 80 20.47 -4.62 9.16
C ASN A 80 19.03 -4.91 8.69
N PRO A 81 18.71 -4.61 7.41
CA PRO A 81 17.35 -4.74 6.86
C PRO A 81 16.86 -6.19 6.84
N ILE A 82 17.77 -7.15 6.65
CA ILE A 82 17.43 -8.58 6.64
C ILE A 82 16.89 -9.01 8.01
N GLU A 83 17.55 -8.57 9.07
CA GLU A 83 17.16 -8.91 10.44
C GLU A 83 15.80 -8.33 10.79
N LEU A 84 15.54 -7.05 10.51
CA LEU A 84 14.22 -6.46 10.78
C LEU A 84 13.10 -7.06 9.91
N VAL A 85 13.40 -7.43 8.66
CA VAL A 85 12.43 -8.18 7.85
C VAL A 85 12.07 -9.50 8.54
N ARG A 86 13.06 -10.20 9.10
CA ARG A 86 12.87 -11.50 9.76
C ARG A 86 12.20 -11.40 11.12
N SER A 87 12.63 -10.49 11.98
CA SER A 87 12.21 -10.41 13.38
C SER A 87 11.01 -9.50 13.64
N LEU A 88 10.66 -8.62 12.69
CA LEU A 88 9.54 -7.69 12.82
C LEU A 88 8.55 -7.81 11.67
N LEU A 89 8.95 -7.52 10.44
CA LEU A 89 8.00 -7.34 9.33
C LEU A 89 7.31 -8.65 8.95
N LYS A 90 8.04 -9.77 8.82
CA LYS A 90 7.46 -11.10 8.56
C LYS A 90 6.49 -11.54 9.66
N PRO A 91 6.82 -11.44 10.96
CA PRO A 91 5.88 -11.71 12.05
C PRO A 91 4.58 -10.90 11.95
N LEU A 92 4.66 -9.58 11.73
CA LEU A 92 3.47 -8.72 11.59
C LEU A 92 2.58 -9.19 10.42
N ILE A 93 3.18 -9.44 9.25
CA ILE A 93 2.45 -9.93 8.06
C ILE A 93 1.81 -11.29 8.36
N SER A 94 2.51 -12.19 9.04
CA SER A 94 2.03 -13.55 9.33
C SER A 94 0.83 -13.58 10.29
N CYS A 95 0.56 -12.47 10.98
CA CYS A 95 -0.63 -12.36 11.83
C CYS A 95 -1.90 -12.06 11.02
N LEU A 96 -1.79 -11.66 9.74
CA LEU A 96 -2.93 -11.56 8.85
C LEU A 96 -3.16 -12.89 8.12
N PRO A 97 -4.42 -13.30 7.92
CA PRO A 97 -4.71 -14.53 7.18
C PRO A 97 -4.38 -14.36 5.70
N THR A 98 -3.91 -15.44 5.07
CA THR A 98 -3.63 -15.46 3.64
C THR A 98 -4.92 -15.45 2.83
N GLN A 99 -4.96 -14.60 1.81
CA GLN A 99 -6.05 -14.59 0.84
C GLN A 99 -5.92 -15.80 -0.09
N THR A 100 -6.74 -16.83 0.13
CA THR A 100 -6.72 -18.08 -0.65
C THR A 100 -7.52 -17.99 -1.95
N TRP A 101 -8.24 -16.88 -2.17
CA TRP A 101 -9.12 -16.67 -3.32
C TRP A 101 -8.65 -15.52 -4.21
N ARG A 102 -8.44 -15.82 -5.49
CA ARG A 102 -8.28 -14.81 -6.55
C ARG A 102 -9.61 -14.68 -7.30
N SER A 103 -10.26 -13.53 -7.23
CA SER A 103 -11.51 -13.30 -7.99
C SER A 103 -11.22 -13.11 -9.48
N GLN A 104 -12.17 -13.46 -10.36
CA GLN A 104 -12.04 -13.19 -11.81
C GLN A 104 -11.85 -11.69 -12.10
N LYS A 105 -12.45 -10.81 -11.29
CA LYS A 105 -12.25 -9.35 -11.35
C LYS A 105 -10.81 -8.97 -10.98
N GLN A 106 -10.25 -9.48 -9.89
CA GLN A 106 -8.85 -9.22 -9.50
C GLN A 106 -7.84 -9.71 -10.56
N ILE A 107 -8.15 -10.84 -11.21
CA ILE A 107 -7.36 -11.37 -12.34
C ILE A 107 -7.50 -10.48 -13.59
N GLY A 108 -8.72 -10.06 -13.92
CA GLY A 108 -9.01 -9.21 -15.08
C GLY A 108 -8.39 -7.81 -14.98
N TRP A 109 -8.43 -7.22 -13.79
CA TRP A 109 -7.87 -5.89 -13.50
C TRP A 109 -6.40 -5.93 -13.05
N GLN A 110 -5.79 -7.12 -12.98
CA GLN A 110 -4.39 -7.34 -12.57
C GLN A 110 -4.01 -6.67 -11.24
N GLN A 111 -4.96 -6.63 -10.32
CA GLN A 111 -4.90 -5.91 -9.05
C GLN A 111 -4.17 -6.74 -7.96
N PHE A 112 -2.90 -7.06 -8.19
CA PHE A 112 -2.05 -7.75 -7.22
C PHE A 112 -1.41 -6.73 -6.25
N SER A 113 -1.75 -6.83 -4.97
CA SER A 113 -1.04 -6.10 -3.93
C SER A 113 0.44 -6.50 -3.92
N THR A 114 1.35 -5.52 -3.87
CA THR A 114 2.76 -5.80 -3.66
C THR A 114 2.95 -6.36 -2.25
N PRO A 115 3.53 -7.56 -2.07
CA PRO A 115 3.79 -8.10 -0.74
C PRO A 115 4.61 -7.11 0.10
N PRO A 116 4.26 -6.85 1.38
CA PRO A 116 4.90 -5.77 2.13
C PRO A 116 6.41 -5.91 2.30
N THR A 117 6.96 -7.14 2.29
CA THR A 117 8.42 -7.37 2.28
C THR A 117 9.09 -6.91 0.98
N ILE A 118 8.43 -7.08 -0.17
CA ILE A 118 8.94 -6.59 -1.46
C ILE A 118 8.82 -5.07 -1.50
N ALA A 119 7.70 -4.52 -1.02
CA ALA A 119 7.50 -3.08 -0.97
C ALA A 119 8.55 -2.39 -0.08
N PHE A 120 8.83 -2.96 1.10
CA PHE A 120 9.91 -2.52 1.98
C PHE A 120 11.27 -2.53 1.25
N LEU A 121 11.62 -3.65 0.61
CA LEU A 121 12.91 -3.79 -0.05
C LEU A 121 13.10 -2.76 -1.16
N LEU A 122 12.06 -2.46 -1.93
CA LEU A 122 12.12 -1.43 -2.97
C LEU A 122 12.34 -0.05 -2.37
N ALA A 123 11.58 0.32 -1.34
CA ALA A 123 11.75 1.60 -0.67
C ALA A 123 13.15 1.74 -0.05
N TYR A 124 13.67 0.66 0.54
CA TYR A 124 15.02 0.62 1.11
C TYR A 124 16.10 0.76 0.03
N LEU A 125 16.00 0.01 -1.08
CA LEU A 125 16.99 0.02 -2.16
C LEU A 125 16.98 1.31 -2.99
N LEU A 126 15.84 1.98 -3.11
CA LEU A 126 15.74 3.25 -3.81
C LEU A 126 16.46 4.40 -3.09
N ASN A 127 16.75 4.22 -1.80
CA ASN A 127 17.39 5.23 -0.97
C ASN A 127 16.68 6.59 -1.09
N LEU A 128 15.35 6.57 -1.04
CA LEU A 128 14.53 7.77 -1.17
C LEU A 128 14.87 8.76 -0.04
N SER A 129 14.93 10.03 -0.40
CA SER A 129 15.26 11.12 0.50
C SER A 129 14.06 12.04 0.71
N LYS A 130 14.05 12.81 1.79
CA LYS A 130 13.02 13.85 2.05
C LYS A 130 12.86 14.89 0.93
N ASN A 131 13.84 14.99 0.02
CA ASN A 131 13.81 15.92 -1.11
C ASN A 131 13.11 15.31 -2.34
N ASP A 132 12.81 14.01 -2.32
CA ASP A 132 12.11 13.35 -3.41
C ASP A 132 10.62 13.68 -3.41
N PHE A 133 10.04 13.56 -4.61
CA PHE A 133 8.61 13.53 -4.81
C PHE A 133 8.25 12.24 -5.53
N VAL A 134 7.60 11.34 -4.81
CA VAL A 134 7.23 10.02 -5.32
C VAL A 134 5.85 10.06 -5.99
N LEU A 135 5.73 9.39 -7.13
CA LEU A 135 4.45 9.04 -7.72
C LEU A 135 4.18 7.53 -7.55
N GLU A 136 3.00 7.18 -7.04
CA GLU A 136 2.48 5.82 -7.09
C GLU A 136 1.14 5.81 -7.85
N PRO A 137 1.12 5.41 -9.13
CA PRO A 137 -0.04 5.54 -10.01
C PRO A 137 -1.14 4.51 -9.76
N SER A 138 -0.84 3.44 -9.02
CA SER A 138 -1.76 2.33 -8.72
C SER A 138 -1.56 1.87 -7.29
N ALA A 139 -1.95 2.73 -6.35
CA ALA A 139 -1.52 2.65 -4.96
C ALA A 139 -2.20 1.54 -4.15
N GLY A 140 -3.32 1.00 -4.61
CA GLY A 140 -4.08 0.00 -3.89
C GLY A 140 -4.46 0.47 -2.49
N THR A 141 -4.11 -0.34 -1.49
CA THR A 141 -4.28 -0.04 -0.06
C THR A 141 -3.05 0.64 0.56
N GLY A 142 -2.02 0.96 -0.23
CA GLY A 142 -0.85 1.75 0.18
C GLY A 142 0.40 0.96 0.53
N ASN A 143 0.54 -0.29 0.09
CA ASN A 143 1.66 -1.16 0.48
C ASN A 143 3.04 -0.60 0.11
N LEU A 144 3.15 0.17 -0.98
CA LEU A 144 4.37 0.88 -1.36
C LEU A 144 4.38 2.31 -0.80
N ALA A 145 3.26 3.04 -0.94
CA ALA A 145 3.11 4.42 -0.48
C ALA A 145 3.49 4.60 0.99
N VAL A 146 3.16 3.63 1.84
CA VAL A 146 3.37 3.66 3.28
C VAL A 146 4.81 3.99 3.66
N TRP A 147 5.80 3.51 2.89
CA TRP A 147 7.21 3.66 3.21
C TRP A 147 7.70 5.10 3.09
N THR A 148 7.01 5.95 2.32
CA THR A 148 7.35 7.39 2.23
C THR A 148 7.24 8.11 3.58
N SER A 149 6.46 7.57 4.52
CA SER A 149 6.33 8.12 5.87
C SER A 149 7.57 7.92 6.75
N GLY A 150 8.51 7.05 6.37
CA GLY A 150 9.73 6.85 7.16
C GLY A 150 10.70 8.05 7.09
N TYR A 151 10.61 8.83 6.02
CA TYR A 151 11.47 9.98 5.72
C TYR A 151 10.68 11.27 5.45
N ASP A 152 9.37 11.29 5.73
CA ASP A 152 8.46 12.42 5.43
C ASP A 152 8.52 12.87 3.96
N ILE A 153 8.63 11.90 3.04
CA ILE A 153 8.78 12.14 1.60
C ILE A 153 7.44 12.57 1.01
N LYS A 154 7.46 13.55 0.10
CA LYS A 154 6.27 13.95 -0.64
C LYS A 154 5.84 12.82 -1.56
N ILE A 155 4.54 12.52 -1.59
CA ILE A 155 4.00 11.47 -2.44
C ILE A 155 2.66 11.89 -3.05
N HIS A 156 2.50 11.60 -4.34
CA HIS A 156 1.22 11.59 -5.03
C HIS A 156 0.80 10.14 -5.26
N THR A 157 -0.45 9.83 -4.91
CA THR A 157 -1.01 8.48 -5.07
C THR A 157 -2.22 8.56 -5.99
N ASN A 158 -2.45 7.51 -6.77
CA ASN A 158 -3.63 7.34 -7.61
C ASN A 158 -4.16 5.92 -7.45
N GLU A 159 -5.48 5.77 -7.36
CA GLU A 159 -6.14 4.47 -7.30
C GLU A 159 -7.54 4.55 -7.92
N ILE A 160 -7.77 3.76 -8.97
CA ILE A 160 -9.02 3.79 -9.74
C ILE A 160 -10.17 3.13 -8.98
N ASP A 161 -9.90 2.06 -8.21
CA ASP A 161 -10.91 1.36 -7.41
C ASP A 161 -11.33 2.24 -6.23
N SER A 162 -12.61 2.61 -6.17
CA SER A 162 -13.13 3.54 -5.18
C SER A 162 -12.97 3.08 -3.74
N ARG A 163 -12.99 1.76 -3.52
CA ARG A 163 -12.94 1.16 -2.18
C ARG A 163 -11.51 1.11 -1.68
N ARG A 164 -10.55 0.71 -2.52
CA ARG A 164 -9.12 0.81 -2.22
C ARG A 164 -8.69 2.27 -2.02
N ARG A 165 -9.15 3.16 -2.89
CA ARG A 165 -8.93 4.61 -2.78
C ARG A 165 -9.45 5.16 -1.45
N PHE A 166 -10.64 4.73 -1.02
CA PHE A 166 -11.20 5.11 0.27
C PHE A 166 -10.31 4.65 1.45
N LEU A 167 -9.91 3.37 1.46
CA LEU A 167 -9.01 2.81 2.48
C LEU A 167 -7.66 3.54 2.54
N LEU A 168 -7.10 3.84 1.37
CA LEU A 168 -5.86 4.60 1.23
C LEU A 168 -6.00 6.02 1.81
N GLY A 169 -7.16 6.64 1.65
CA GLY A 169 -7.55 7.88 2.32
C GLY A 169 -7.56 7.75 3.85
N GLN A 170 -8.10 6.65 4.37
CA GLN A 170 -8.17 6.41 5.82
C GLN A 170 -6.79 6.31 6.47
N ILE A 171 -5.77 5.86 5.76
CA ILE A 171 -4.40 5.76 6.30
C ILE A 171 -3.55 7.01 6.04
N GLY A 172 -4.16 8.09 5.54
CA GLY A 172 -3.60 9.44 5.48
C GLY A 172 -3.03 9.89 4.15
N PHE A 173 -3.37 9.21 3.06
CA PHE A 173 -3.06 9.69 1.71
C PHE A 173 -4.26 10.44 1.11
N ALA A 174 -4.03 11.19 0.03
CA ALA A 174 -5.07 11.89 -0.72
C ALA A 174 -5.04 11.44 -2.18
N PRO A 175 -5.50 10.20 -2.47
CA PRO A 175 -5.36 9.62 -3.80
C PRO A 175 -6.32 10.22 -4.83
N THR A 176 -5.83 10.38 -6.06
CA THR A 176 -6.64 10.66 -7.25
C THR A 176 -7.25 9.37 -7.81
N ALA A 177 -8.12 9.49 -8.83
CA ALA A 177 -8.89 8.38 -9.41
C ALA A 177 -8.73 8.27 -10.94
N PHE A 178 -7.63 8.79 -11.48
CA PHE A 178 -7.35 8.79 -12.91
C PHE A 178 -7.04 7.37 -13.42
N ASN A 179 -7.29 7.13 -14.71
CA ASN A 179 -6.71 5.97 -15.37
C ASN A 179 -5.18 6.16 -15.39
N ALA A 180 -4.46 5.22 -14.77
CA ALA A 180 -3.02 5.27 -14.62
C ALA A 180 -2.26 5.31 -15.96
N GLU A 181 -2.85 4.79 -17.06
CA GLU A 181 -2.29 4.86 -18.41
C GLU A 181 -2.05 6.31 -18.88
N PHE A 182 -2.90 7.23 -18.43
CA PHE A 182 -2.89 8.65 -18.82
C PHE A 182 -2.50 9.54 -17.64
N ILE A 183 -1.85 8.99 -16.60
CA ILE A 183 -1.62 9.74 -15.37
C ILE A 183 -0.80 11.02 -15.62
N ASN A 184 0.18 10.97 -16.53
CA ASN A 184 0.97 12.15 -16.91
C ASN A 184 0.13 13.29 -17.49
N ASP A 185 -0.97 12.97 -18.18
CA ASP A 185 -1.86 13.98 -18.78
C ASP A 185 -2.78 14.64 -17.74
N PHE A 186 -3.00 13.96 -16.60
CA PHE A 186 -3.89 14.41 -15.53
C PHE A 186 -3.18 14.95 -14.29
N LEU A 187 -1.85 14.78 -14.18
CA LEU A 187 -1.07 15.34 -13.11
C LEU A 187 -1.07 16.87 -13.22
N SER A 188 -1.41 17.55 -12.11
CA SER A 188 -1.21 19.00 -12.01
C SER A 188 0.25 19.33 -12.33
N PRO A 189 0.54 20.41 -13.07
CA PRO A 189 1.93 20.86 -13.29
C PRO A 189 2.72 21.13 -12.00
N GLU A 190 2.04 21.33 -10.88
CA GLU A 190 2.66 21.46 -9.54
C GLU A 190 3.18 20.13 -8.99
N ILE A 191 2.72 19.00 -9.53
CA ILE A 191 3.17 17.65 -9.20
C ILE A 191 4.26 17.27 -10.21
N SER A 192 5.52 17.44 -9.80
CA SER A 192 6.70 17.04 -10.58
C SER A 192 7.45 15.94 -9.83
N PRO A 193 7.07 14.65 -10.00
CA PRO A 193 7.72 13.53 -9.32
C PRO A 193 9.20 13.44 -9.73
N THR A 194 10.08 13.13 -8.78
CA THR A 194 11.48 12.77 -9.03
C THR A 194 11.66 11.26 -9.20
N SER A 195 10.71 10.50 -8.66
CA SER A 195 10.72 9.05 -8.65
C SER A 195 9.31 8.47 -8.82
N VAL A 196 9.22 7.29 -9.44
CA VAL A 196 7.98 6.50 -9.50
C VAL A 196 8.19 5.18 -8.78
N LEU A 197 7.22 4.80 -7.95
CA LEU A 197 7.20 3.53 -7.23
C LEU A 197 5.89 2.80 -7.58
N MET A 198 5.96 1.68 -8.30
CA MET A 198 4.75 1.00 -8.76
C MET A 198 4.91 -0.50 -8.98
N ASN A 199 3.80 -1.24 -8.88
CA ASN A 199 3.66 -2.59 -9.42
C ASN A 199 2.73 -2.54 -10.66
N PRO A 200 3.26 -2.38 -11.88
CA PRO A 200 2.43 -2.12 -13.04
C PRO A 200 1.69 -3.37 -13.49
N PRO A 201 0.55 -3.20 -14.18
CA PRO A 201 -0.16 -4.31 -14.81
C PRO A 201 0.72 -5.00 -15.88
N PHE A 202 0.85 -6.32 -15.77
CA PHE A 202 1.62 -7.21 -16.65
C PHE A 202 1.32 -7.10 -18.15
N ARG A 203 0.12 -6.68 -18.59
CA ARG A 203 -0.24 -6.63 -20.03
C ARG A 203 0.19 -5.38 -20.79
N LEU A 204 0.52 -4.27 -20.12
CA LEU A 204 0.81 -2.98 -20.78
C LEU A 204 2.31 -2.76 -21.06
N MET A 205 3.18 -3.69 -20.66
CA MET A 205 4.64 -3.56 -20.81
C MET A 205 5.20 -4.09 -22.14
N ALA A 206 4.36 -4.52 -23.08
CA ALA A 206 4.85 -4.95 -24.40
C ALA A 206 5.38 -3.78 -25.25
N ASP A 207 4.92 -2.55 -25.00
CA ASP A 207 5.18 -1.38 -25.86
C ASP A 207 6.03 -0.28 -25.20
N ALA A 208 6.56 -0.49 -23.99
CA ALA A 208 7.41 0.50 -23.30
C ALA A 208 8.89 0.38 -23.71
N PRO A 209 9.60 1.49 -24.00
CA PRO A 209 11.00 1.46 -24.44
C PRO A 209 11.92 0.97 -23.32
N LYS A 210 12.48 -0.23 -23.53
CA LYS A 210 13.65 -0.87 -22.89
C LYS A 210 13.88 -0.51 -21.40
N ILE A 211 13.18 -1.22 -20.51
CA ILE A 211 13.70 -1.56 -19.18
C ILE A 211 13.53 -3.07 -18.96
N ILE A 212 14.57 -3.66 -18.39
CA ILE A 212 14.89 -5.09 -18.30
C ILE A 212 13.77 -5.91 -17.65
N ARG A 213 13.53 -7.10 -18.24
CA ARG A 213 12.49 -8.06 -17.90
C ARG A 213 12.86 -8.87 -16.65
N VAL A 214 12.21 -8.63 -15.51
CA VAL A 214 12.00 -9.64 -14.44
C VAL A 214 10.72 -9.28 -13.67
N ASN A 215 9.82 -10.26 -13.45
CA ASN A 215 8.57 -10.25 -12.66
C ASN A 215 8.37 -9.01 -11.75
N SER A 216 7.59 -8.04 -12.22
CA SER A 216 8.06 -6.66 -12.17
C SER A 216 7.31 -5.75 -11.20
N VAL A 217 7.98 -5.37 -10.11
CA VAL A 217 7.72 -4.10 -9.41
C VAL A 217 8.82 -3.13 -9.86
N PHE A 218 8.44 -1.93 -10.29
CA PHE A 218 9.36 -0.93 -10.79
C PHE A 218 9.56 0.18 -9.79
N ALA A 219 10.80 0.63 -9.73
CA ALA A 219 11.09 1.93 -9.19
C ALA A 219 12.18 2.61 -9.97
N THR A 220 11.99 3.88 -10.28
CA THR A 220 12.93 4.70 -11.05
C THR A 220 13.13 6.02 -10.34
N SER A 221 14.38 6.49 -10.29
CA SER A 221 14.79 7.80 -9.82
C SER A 221 15.49 8.55 -10.96
N ASN A 222 15.39 9.88 -10.97
CA ASN A 222 15.84 10.79 -12.04
C ASN A 222 14.95 10.75 -13.30
N LEU A 223 13.68 11.11 -13.14
CA LEU A 223 12.81 11.47 -14.26
C LEU A 223 13.28 12.80 -14.88
N HIS A 224 14.31 12.77 -15.72
CA HIS A 224 14.55 13.89 -16.62
C HIS A 224 13.51 13.85 -17.73
N SER A 225 12.60 14.82 -17.75
CA SER A 225 11.78 15.09 -18.93
C SER A 225 12.71 15.44 -20.09
N LYS A 226 12.67 14.64 -21.14
CA LYS A 226 13.06 15.10 -22.47
C LYS A 226 11.77 15.38 -23.22
N GLY A 227 11.58 16.64 -23.61
CA GLY A 227 10.54 17.10 -24.53
C GLY A 227 9.41 17.80 -23.83
#